data_AF-A0A2N0D2R3-F1
#
_entry.id   AF-A0A2N0D2R3-F1
#
_cell.length_a   1.000
_cell.length_b   1.000
_cell.length_c   1.000
_cell.angle_alpha   90.00
_cell.angle_beta   90.00
_cell.angle_gamma   90.00
#
_symmetry.space_group_name_H-M   'P 1'
#
loop_
_entity.id
_entity.type
_entity.pdbx_description
1 polymer ?
#
loop_
_entity_poly.entity_id
_entity_poly.type
_entity_poly.pdbx_seq_one_letter_code
_entity_poly.pdbx_strand_id
1 'polypeptide(L)'
;MTDTPTNPPNNTDDDACDCVHFEFGDFVRSRQNPNLTGQIIGERNFGDEYMVRLADGASTIWWHAIEIEHDPEAYPPQDAEQPLPDNVIPVDFTKGRALRPDTTTEGAA
;
A
#
# COMPACT_ATOMS: atom_id res chain seq x y z
N MET A 1 -32.21 41.19 -5.14
CA MET A 1 -31.78 40.49 -3.92
C MET A 1 -31.82 39.02 -4.23
N THR A 2 -30.67 38.47 -4.60
CA THR A 2 -30.51 37.06 -4.98
C THR A 2 -29.66 36.42 -3.89
N ASP A 3 -30.31 35.69 -2.99
CA ASP A 3 -29.61 34.86 -2.01
C ASP A 3 -29.08 33.62 -2.72
N THR A 4 -27.75 33.58 -2.89
CA THR A 4 -27.03 32.37 -3.28
C THR A 4 -26.96 31.46 -2.05
N PRO A 5 -27.44 30.21 -2.09
CA PRO A 5 -27.17 29.28 -1.01
C PRO A 5 -25.68 28.92 -1.02
N THR A 6 -24.95 29.41 -0.03
CA THR A 6 -23.58 28.97 0.26
C THR A 6 -23.61 27.50 0.66
N ASN A 7 -23.13 26.66 -0.25
CA ASN A 7 -22.81 25.26 0.02
C ASN A 7 -21.80 25.23 1.20
N PRO A 8 -22.04 24.48 2.28
CA PRO A 8 -21.04 24.34 3.33
C PRO A 8 -19.76 23.70 2.75
N PRO A 9 -18.57 23.99 3.30
CA PRO A 9 -17.37 23.28 2.90
C PRO A 9 -17.62 21.79 3.13
N ASN A 10 -17.53 21.03 2.04
CA ASN A 10 -17.59 19.58 2.04
C ASN A 10 -16.34 19.06 2.77
N ASN A 11 -16.40 19.06 4.11
CA ASN A 11 -15.48 18.32 4.96
C ASN A 11 -15.84 16.84 4.84
N THR A 12 -15.50 16.25 3.70
CA THR A 12 -15.31 14.80 3.62
C THR A 12 -13.87 14.52 4.01
N ASP A 13 -13.55 14.79 5.27
CA ASP A 13 -12.54 14.03 6.02
C ASP A 13 -13.19 12.69 6.46
N ASP A 14 -13.89 12.04 5.53
CA ASP A 14 -14.46 10.69 5.67
C ASP A 14 -13.45 9.66 5.14
N ASP A 15 -12.15 9.93 5.30
CA ASP A 15 -11.08 8.93 5.20
C ASP A 15 -10.90 8.21 6.55
N ALA A 16 -12.00 8.06 7.29
CA ALA A 16 -12.13 7.05 8.32
C ALA A 16 -12.24 5.68 7.62
N CYS A 17 -11.14 5.26 7.00
CA CYS A 17 -10.88 3.86 6.72
C CYS A 17 -10.68 3.21 8.10
N ASP A 18 -11.79 2.92 8.77
CA ASP A 18 -11.87 2.29 10.09
C ASP A 18 -11.56 0.78 9.97
N CYS A 19 -10.55 0.46 9.18
CA CYS A 19 -9.94 -0.84 9.07
C CYS A 19 -8.64 -0.77 9.85
N VAL A 20 -8.72 -0.96 11.17
CA VAL A 20 -7.55 -1.10 12.07
C VAL A 20 -6.87 -2.46 11.81
N HIS A 21 -6.53 -2.73 10.56
CA HIS A 21 -5.86 -3.93 10.12
C HIS A 21 -4.56 -3.52 9.45
N PHE A 22 -3.51 -4.30 9.70
CA PHE A 22 -2.20 -4.07 9.11
C PHE A 22 -1.96 -5.09 8.02
N GLU A 23 -1.36 -4.66 6.92
CA GLU A 23 -0.98 -5.51 5.81
C GLU A 23 0.50 -5.93 5.91
N PHE A 24 0.84 -7.02 5.22
CA PHE A 24 2.23 -7.43 5.10
C PHE A 24 3.04 -6.31 4.41
N GLY A 25 4.14 -5.91 5.02
CA GLY A 25 5.00 -4.84 4.52
C GLY A 25 4.73 -3.47 5.14
N ASP A 26 3.63 -3.31 5.89
CA ASP A 26 3.34 -2.05 6.57
C ASP A 26 4.40 -1.72 7.62
N PHE A 27 4.78 -0.45 7.66
CA PHE A 27 5.64 0.07 8.72
C PHE A 27 4.80 0.48 9.91
N VAL A 28 5.19 -0.02 11.07
CA VAL A 28 4.48 0.19 12.33
C VAL A 28 5.44 0.60 13.42
N ARG A 29 4.90 1.23 14.46
CA ARG A 29 5.64 1.55 15.68
C ARG A 29 4.85 1.16 16.92
N SER A 30 5.58 0.93 18.01
CA SER A 30 4.96 0.68 19.31
C SER A 30 4.29 1.94 19.85
N ARG A 31 3.05 1.81 20.33
CA ARG A 31 2.34 2.89 21.04
C ARG A 31 2.97 3.22 22.39
N GLN A 32 3.62 2.26 23.05
CA GLN A 32 4.27 2.47 24.35
C GLN A 32 5.65 3.10 24.21
N ASN A 33 6.35 2.82 23.10
CA ASN A 33 7.65 3.41 22.81
C ASN A 33 7.76 3.71 21.30
N PRO A 34 7.45 4.94 20.86
CA PRO A 34 7.48 5.31 19.44
C PRO A 34 8.85 5.18 18.76
N ASN A 35 9.95 5.08 19.52
CA ASN A 35 11.28 4.83 18.95
C ASN A 35 11.48 3.36 18.51
N LEU A 36 10.54 2.47 18.87
CA LEU A 36 10.58 1.07 18.50
C LEU A 36 9.69 0.86 17.27
N THR A 37 10.32 0.91 16.11
CA THR A 37 9.68 0.80 14.80
C THR A 37 10.05 -0.51 14.11
N GLY A 38 9.23 -0.93 13.15
CA GLY A 38 9.46 -2.14 12.39
C GLY A 38 8.49 -2.29 11.23
N GLN A 39 8.54 -3.47 10.60
CA GLN A 39 7.72 -3.82 9.45
C GLN A 39 6.93 -5.10 9.73
N ILE A 40 5.65 -5.12 9.36
CA ILE A 40 4.81 -6.32 9.43
C ILE A 40 5.31 -7.37 8.44
N ILE A 41 5.58 -8.57 8.94
CA ILE A 41 6.03 -9.73 8.15
C ILE A 41 5.17 -10.98 8.37
N GLY A 42 4.03 -10.84 9.06
CA GLY A 42 3.08 -11.93 9.26
C GLY A 42 1.92 -11.53 10.16
N GLU A 43 0.85 -12.32 10.09
CA GLU A 43 -0.38 -12.15 10.86
C GLU A 43 -0.79 -13.53 11.41
N ARG A 44 -1.41 -13.56 12.58
CA ARG A 44 -2.12 -14.72 13.09
C ARG A 44 -3.34 -14.30 13.92
N ASN A 45 -4.15 -15.28 14.29
CA ASN A 45 -5.32 -15.08 15.14
C ASN A 45 -6.31 -14.04 14.58
N PHE A 46 -6.53 -14.04 13.27
CA PHE A 46 -7.51 -13.19 12.58
C PHE A 46 -7.29 -11.69 12.85
N GLY A 47 -6.05 -11.23 12.68
CA GLY A 47 -5.68 -9.84 12.89
C GLY A 47 -5.45 -9.41 14.34
N ASP A 48 -5.51 -10.32 15.32
CA ASP A 48 -5.24 -9.98 16.72
C ASP A 48 -3.76 -9.78 17.01
N GLU A 49 -2.89 -10.49 16.28
CA GLU A 49 -1.44 -10.46 16.47
C GLU A 49 -0.68 -10.39 15.15
N TYR A 50 0.33 -9.52 15.13
CA TYR A 50 1.20 -9.29 13.98
C TYR A 50 2.66 -9.56 14.31
N MET A 51 3.35 -10.22 13.40
CA MET A 51 4.80 -10.43 13.48
C MET A 51 5.49 -9.22 12.90
N VAL A 52 6.28 -8.53 13.72
CA VAL A 52 7.00 -7.32 13.33
C VAL A 52 8.49 -7.61 13.30
N ARG A 53 9.14 -7.32 12.17
CA ARG A 53 10.61 -7.25 12.07
C ARG A 53 11.05 -5.85 12.48
N LEU A 54 11.87 -5.76 13.53
CA LEU A 54 12.35 -4.48 14.03
C LEU A 54 13.35 -3.84 13.06
N ALA A 55 13.53 -2.52 13.17
CA ALA A 55 14.48 -1.75 12.37
C ALA A 55 15.96 -2.16 12.58
N ASP A 56 16.27 -3.03 13.55
CA ASP A 56 17.60 -3.65 13.69
C ASP A 56 17.89 -4.73 12.61
N GLY A 57 16.89 -5.08 11.80
CA GLY A 57 16.98 -5.98 10.65
C GLY A 57 17.00 -7.47 10.99
N ALA A 58 17.13 -7.85 12.27
CA ALA A 58 17.32 -9.24 12.68
C ALA A 58 16.27 -9.72 13.68
N SER A 59 15.77 -8.82 14.54
CA SER A 59 14.80 -9.17 15.56
C SER A 59 13.39 -9.25 15.00
N THR A 60 12.65 -10.25 15.43
CA THR A 60 11.22 -10.40 15.14
C THR A 60 10.45 -10.60 16.43
N ILE A 61 9.31 -9.93 16.58
CA ILE A 61 8.47 -9.99 17.77
C ILE A 61 7.01 -10.05 17.34
N TRP A 62 6.20 -10.81 18.07
CA TRP A 62 4.74 -10.78 17.93
C TRP A 62 4.16 -9.70 18.84
N TRP A 63 3.36 -8.81 18.27
CA TRP A 63 2.64 -7.77 18.98
C TRP A 63 1.14 -7.91 18.76
N HIS A 64 0.36 -7.54 19.77
CA HIS A 64 -1.07 -7.41 19.61
C HIS A 64 -1.41 -6.15 18.80
N ALA A 65 -2.49 -6.20 18.01
CA ALA A 65 -2.96 -5.07 17.21
C ALA A 65 -3.10 -3.77 18.04
N ILE A 66 -3.49 -3.89 19.31
CA ILE A 66 -3.65 -2.74 20.23
C ILE A 66 -2.33 -2.06 20.62
N GLU A 67 -1.19 -2.76 20.51
CA GLU A 67 0.13 -2.27 20.92
C GLU A 67 0.82 -1.43 19.84
N ILE A 68 0.26 -1.41 18.63
CA ILE A 68 0.91 -0.90 17.42
C ILE A 68 0.05 0.12 16.69
N GLU A 69 0.70 0.96 15.91
CA GLU A 69 0.07 1.90 14.98
C GLU A 69 0.95 2.06 13.74
N HIS A 70 0.37 2.48 12.61
CA HIS A 70 1.15 2.82 11.43
C HIS A 70 2.17 3.90 11.77
N ASP A 71 3.41 3.71 11.32
CA ASP A 71 4.45 4.69 11.55
C ASP A 71 4.30 5.84 10.53
N PRO A 72 3.92 7.06 10.96
CA PRO A 72 3.75 8.19 10.04
C PRO A 72 5.09 8.70 9.48
N GLU A 73 6.21 8.34 10.12
CA GLU A 73 7.56 8.72 9.67
C GLU A 73 8.20 7.65 8.78
N ALA A 74 7.49 6.55 8.54
CA ALA A 74 7.96 5.55 7.61
C ALA A 74 8.08 6.16 6.21
N TYR A 75 9.25 5.97 5.60
CA TYR A 75 9.41 6.23 4.19
C TYR A 75 8.63 5.11 3.47
N PRO A 76 7.52 5.42 2.77
CA PRO A 76 6.90 4.43 1.93
C PRO A 76 7.97 3.91 0.97
N PRO A 77 7.95 2.62 0.61
CA PRO A 77 8.73 2.20 -0.55
C PRO A 77 8.33 3.15 -1.67
N GLN A 78 9.30 3.86 -2.25
CA GLN A 78 9.03 4.66 -3.44
C GLN A 78 8.34 3.70 -4.39
N ASP A 79 7.13 4.04 -4.83
CA ASP A 79 6.51 3.35 -5.95
C ASP A 79 7.62 3.20 -6.96
N ALA A 80 7.93 1.97 -7.34
CA ALA A 80 8.84 1.75 -8.43
C ALA A 80 8.14 2.38 -9.63
N GLU A 81 8.45 3.65 -9.92
CA GLU A 81 8.36 4.17 -11.26
C GLU A 81 9.19 3.19 -12.05
N GLN A 82 8.51 2.19 -12.63
CA GLN A 82 9.09 1.44 -13.70
C GLN A 82 9.06 2.43 -14.85
N PRO A 83 10.19 3.05 -15.25
CA PRO A 83 10.25 3.52 -16.62
C PRO A 83 9.94 2.26 -17.43
N LEU A 84 8.75 2.20 -18.03
CA LEU A 84 8.45 1.15 -18.99
C LEU A 84 9.62 1.24 -19.98
N PRO A 85 10.48 0.21 -20.04
CA PRO A 85 11.60 0.30 -20.95
C PRO A 85 11.00 0.32 -22.36
N ASP A 86 11.62 1.05 -23.30
CA ASP A 86 11.11 1.32 -24.65
C ASP A 86 10.71 0.04 -25.45
N ASN A 87 11.04 -1.15 -24.94
CA ASN A 87 10.72 -2.46 -25.48
C ASN A 87 9.44 -3.12 -24.92
N VAL A 88 8.71 -2.49 -23.98
CA VAL A 88 7.41 -3.01 -23.50
C VAL A 88 6.29 -2.32 -24.26
N ILE A 89 5.64 -3.05 -25.17
CA ILE A 89 4.44 -2.57 -25.85
C ILE A 89 3.25 -2.80 -24.91
N PRO A 90 2.57 -1.74 -24.42
CA PRO A 90 1.34 -1.92 -23.66
C PRO A 90 0.27 -2.54 -24.57
N VAL A 91 -0.11 -3.78 -24.29
CA VAL A 91 -1.20 -4.46 -24.99
C VAL A 91 -2.51 -4.06 -24.35
N ASP A 92 -3.31 -3.29 -25.09
CA ASP A 92 -4.67 -2.94 -24.71
C ASP A 92 -5.63 -4.09 -25.09
N PHE A 93 -6.07 -4.85 -24.10
CA PHE A 93 -6.96 -6.01 -24.28
C PHE A 93 -8.39 -5.65 -24.71
N THR A 94 -8.76 -4.36 -24.71
CA THR A 94 -10.07 -3.90 -25.22
C THR A 94 -10.09 -3.67 -26.72
N LYS A 95 -8.91 -3.68 -27.37
CA LYS A 95 -8.76 -3.47 -28.82
C LYS A 95 -8.41 -4.78 -29.51
N GLY A 96 -9.30 -5.25 -30.38
CA GLY A 96 -9.01 -6.38 -31.26
C GLY A 96 -7.89 -6.04 -32.23
N ARG A 97 -6.74 -6.72 -32.11
CA ARG A 97 -5.63 -6.60 -33.06
C ARG A 97 -5.65 -7.78 -34.03
N ALA A 98 -5.78 -7.50 -35.32
CA ALA A 98 -5.59 -8.51 -36.36
C ALA A 98 -4.09 -8.83 -36.48
N LEU A 99 -3.67 -10.00 -36.00
CA LEU A 99 -2.32 -10.52 -36.21
C LEU A 99 -2.19 -10.94 -37.67
N ARG A 100 -1.32 -10.25 -38.42
CA ARG A 100 -0.98 -10.60 -39.80
C ARG A 100 0.27 -11.48 -39.81
N PRO A 101 0.55 -12.23 -40.89
CA PRO A 101 1.73 -13.10 -40.97
C PRO A 101 3.08 -12.37 -40.81
N ASP A 102 3.13 -11.06 -41.05
CA ASP A 102 4.28 -10.16 -40.84
C ASP A 102 4.31 -9.54 -39.44
N THR A 103 3.34 -9.86 -38.58
CA THR A 103 3.31 -9.37 -37.20
C THR A 103 4.29 -10.18 -36.36
N THR A 104 5.45 -9.59 -36.05
CA THR A 104 6.41 -10.18 -35.12
C THR A 104 5.76 -10.34 -33.74
N THR A 105 5.61 -11.59 -33.32
CA THR A 105 5.19 -11.95 -31.95
C THR A 105 6.35 -12.72 -31.35
N GLU A 106 7.03 -12.12 -30.38
CA GLU A 106 8.05 -12.83 -29.61
C GLU A 106 7.32 -13.48 -28.43
N GLY A 107 7.13 -14.79 -28.52
CA GLY A 107 6.43 -15.56 -27.50
C GLY A 107 7.10 -15.41 -26.13
N ALA A 108 6.29 -15.31 -25.09
CA ALA A 108 6.78 -15.38 -23.71
C ALA A 108 7.26 -16.81 -23.43
N ALA A 109 8.53 -16.95 -23.03
CA ALA A 109 9.12 -18.17 -22.49
C ALA A 109 9.43 -17.97 -21.01
#